data_AF-A0A0L6X2K0-F1
#
_entry.id   AF-A0A0L6X2K0-F1
#
_cell.length_a   1.000
_cell.length_b   1.000
_cell.length_c   1.000
_cell.angle_alpha   90.00
_cell.angle_beta   90.00
_cell.angle_gamma   90.00
#
_symmetry.space_group_name_H-M   'P 1'
#
loop_
_entity.id
_entity.type
_entity.pdbx_description
1 polymer ?
#
loop_
_entity_poly.entity_id
_entity_poly.type
_entity_poly.pdbx_seq_one_letter_code
_entity_poly.pdbx_strand_id
1 'polypeptide(L)'
;MQEMWDELSSELRTLLPHFPNVGHLTVWGTTWKMFARDVQIQIGSLSKVVSLAWKEVHFDALDELILFASENFLELEKLEVERLGVTKDFRIGPSLPAQDPKRFAHLRNLKLYAEPSAAPLLTSNIVPIQMITTLHVEVRHLSIWSTLGSALKTIGSALTSLRLDIRMNVTINDLSYGVWTNTWIQKNIESDFNIFRYRGCRFPNIPVQKREFEVTAV
;
A
#
# COMPACT_ATOMS: atom_id res chain seq x y z
N MET A 1 16.72 -24.53 -1.30
CA MET A 1 15.95 -23.28 -1.06
C MET A 1 16.10 -22.83 0.39
N GLN A 2 15.87 -23.70 1.39
CA GLN A 2 16.07 -23.35 2.81
C GLN A 2 17.50 -22.87 3.13
N GLU A 3 18.53 -23.59 2.65
CA GLU A 3 19.94 -23.25 2.88
C GLU A 3 20.30 -21.81 2.45
N MET A 4 19.78 -21.35 1.30
CA MET A 4 19.98 -19.99 0.81
C MET A 4 19.37 -18.92 1.75
N TRP A 5 18.24 -19.24 2.40
CA TRP A 5 17.60 -18.34 3.38
C TRP A 5 18.34 -18.32 4.72
N ASP A 6 18.91 -19.45 5.11
CA ASP A 6 19.74 -19.56 6.31
C ASP A 6 21.05 -18.76 6.13
N GLU A 7 21.67 -18.85 4.95
CA GLU A 7 22.85 -18.04 4.57
C GLU A 7 22.52 -16.54 4.59
N LEU A 8 21.45 -16.11 3.89
CA LEU A 8 21.02 -14.71 3.90
C LEU A 8 20.71 -14.22 5.33
N SER A 9 20.04 -15.04 6.13
CA SER A 9 19.75 -14.71 7.53
C SER A 9 21.03 -14.55 8.35
N SER A 10 22.03 -15.41 8.13
CA SER A 10 23.34 -15.34 8.78
C SER A 10 24.10 -14.06 8.41
N GLU A 11 24.07 -13.68 7.12
CA GLU A 11 24.67 -12.44 6.65
C GLU A 11 23.96 -11.22 7.25
N LEU A 12 22.63 -11.18 7.21
CA LEU A 12 21.84 -10.08 7.79
C LEU A 12 22.12 -9.91 9.29
N ARG A 13 22.25 -11.02 10.04
CA ARG A 13 22.63 -10.97 11.47
C ARG A 13 23.95 -10.26 11.71
N THR A 14 24.90 -10.46 10.81
CA THR A 14 26.24 -9.89 10.91
C THR A 14 26.21 -8.42 10.47
N LEU A 15 25.42 -8.10 9.45
CA LEU A 15 25.45 -6.80 8.78
C LEU A 15 24.55 -5.75 9.42
N LEU A 16 23.32 -6.10 9.83
CA LEU A 16 22.33 -5.14 10.33
C LEU A 16 22.82 -4.26 11.49
N PRO A 17 23.56 -4.77 12.49
CA PRO A 17 24.08 -3.94 13.59
C PRO A 17 25.01 -2.80 13.14
N HIS A 18 25.61 -2.90 11.95
CA HIS A 18 26.50 -1.88 11.40
C HIS A 18 25.77 -0.74 10.68
N PHE A 19 24.44 -0.84 10.54
CA PHE A 19 23.61 0.17 9.87
C PHE A 19 22.55 0.78 10.80
N PRO A 20 22.93 1.37 11.96
CA PRO A 20 21.96 1.88 12.94
C PRO A 20 21.16 3.11 12.44
N ASN A 21 21.62 3.76 11.36
CA ASN A 21 21.05 4.99 10.82
C ASN A 21 20.25 4.78 9.53
N VAL A 22 19.79 3.54 9.25
CA VAL A 22 18.96 3.27 8.07
C VAL A 22 17.64 4.03 8.18
N GLY A 23 17.47 5.04 7.33
CA GLY A 23 16.21 5.80 7.20
C GLY A 23 15.20 5.15 6.24
N HIS A 24 15.68 4.33 5.32
CA HIS A 24 14.87 3.75 4.25
C HIS A 24 15.08 2.24 4.21
N LEU A 25 14.03 1.48 4.47
CA LEU A 25 14.03 0.03 4.40
C LEU A 25 13.14 -0.42 3.25
N THR A 26 13.71 -1.18 2.30
CA THR A 26 12.95 -1.87 1.26
C THR A 26 13.17 -3.36 1.41
N VAL A 27 12.08 -4.10 1.55
CA VAL A 27 12.10 -5.56 1.52
C VAL A 27 11.38 -6.01 0.26
N TRP A 28 12.06 -6.82 -0.56
CA TRP A 28 11.56 -7.25 -1.84
C TRP A 28 11.66 -8.77 -1.98
N GLY A 29 10.58 -9.40 -2.45
CA GLY A 29 10.65 -10.67 -3.18
C GLY A 29 10.85 -11.85 -2.26
N THR A 30 10.25 -11.79 -1.08
CA THR A 30 10.47 -12.75 0.01
C THR A 30 9.15 -13.14 0.65
N THR A 31 9.16 -14.26 1.37
CA THR A 31 8.08 -14.61 2.28
C THR A 31 8.55 -14.29 3.69
N TRP A 32 7.83 -13.42 4.41
CA TRP A 32 8.27 -12.83 5.67
C TRP A 32 8.70 -13.86 6.73
N LYS A 33 7.94 -14.97 6.84
CA LYS A 33 8.25 -16.08 7.76
C LYS A 33 9.52 -16.88 7.41
N MET A 34 10.11 -16.67 6.24
CA MET A 34 11.37 -17.33 5.87
C MET A 34 12.57 -16.68 6.53
N PHE A 35 12.45 -15.42 6.98
CA PHE A 35 13.47 -14.84 7.86
C PHE A 35 13.41 -15.52 9.22
N ALA A 36 14.60 -15.84 9.75
CA ALA A 36 14.71 -16.27 11.13
C ALA A 36 14.17 -15.17 12.07
N ARG A 37 13.51 -15.58 13.16
CA ARG A 37 12.82 -14.66 14.08
C ARG A 37 13.74 -13.57 14.65
N ASP A 38 14.99 -13.90 14.93
CA ASP A 38 15.98 -12.95 15.42
C ASP A 38 16.40 -11.93 14.35
N VAL A 39 16.44 -12.32 13.07
CA VAL A 39 16.62 -11.37 11.96
C VAL A 39 15.44 -10.41 11.88
N GLN A 40 14.20 -10.90 12.00
CA GLN A 40 13.03 -10.02 12.03
C GLN A 40 13.10 -9.02 13.19
N ILE A 41 13.55 -9.45 14.38
CA ILE A 41 13.76 -8.57 15.55
C ILE A 41 14.85 -7.53 15.25
N GLN A 42 15.94 -7.91 14.59
CA GLN A 42 17.00 -6.98 14.22
C GLN A 42 16.56 -5.98 13.14
N ILE A 43 15.75 -6.40 12.17
CA ILE A 43 15.12 -5.47 11.22
C ILE A 43 14.22 -4.49 11.98
N GLY A 44 13.46 -4.98 12.96
CA GLY A 44 12.62 -4.15 13.82
C GLY A 44 13.40 -3.18 14.73
N SER A 45 14.65 -3.46 15.06
CA SER A 45 15.47 -2.58 15.89
C SER A 45 16.02 -1.35 15.15
N LEU A 46 15.81 -1.25 13.83
CA LEU A 46 16.18 -0.11 13.00
C LEU A 46 15.27 1.11 13.27
N SER A 47 15.41 1.69 14.46
CA SER A 47 14.55 2.77 14.99
C SER A 47 14.55 4.09 14.19
N LYS A 48 15.49 4.26 13.24
CA LYS A 48 15.61 5.45 12.39
C LYS A 48 14.86 5.33 11.07
N VAL A 49 14.19 4.21 10.81
CA VAL A 49 13.43 4.00 9.57
C VAL A 49 12.22 4.94 9.54
N VAL A 50 12.23 5.87 8.59
CA VAL A 50 11.13 6.80 8.29
C VAL A 50 10.37 6.40 7.02
N SER A 51 10.95 5.52 6.20
CA SER A 51 10.35 5.04 4.96
C SER A 51 10.48 3.54 4.83
N LEU A 52 9.35 2.87 4.67
CA LEU A 52 9.26 1.42 4.56
C LEU A 52 8.57 1.01 3.26
N ALA A 53 9.18 0.11 2.50
CA ALA A 53 8.62 -0.43 1.28
C ALA A 53 8.62 -1.96 1.31
N TRP A 54 7.43 -2.54 1.13
CA TRP A 54 7.21 -3.97 0.96
C TRP A 54 6.84 -4.23 -0.49
N LYS A 55 7.69 -4.94 -1.24
CA LYS A 55 7.49 -5.22 -2.67
C LYS A 55 7.50 -6.71 -2.92
N GLU A 56 6.40 -7.26 -3.44
CA GLU A 56 6.31 -8.70 -3.73
C GLU A 56 6.62 -9.56 -2.49
N VAL A 57 6.17 -9.09 -1.31
CA VAL A 57 6.39 -9.78 -0.03
C VAL A 57 5.15 -10.57 0.34
N HIS A 58 5.35 -11.80 0.80
CA HIS A 58 4.29 -12.69 1.23
C HIS A 58 4.23 -12.76 2.76
N PHE A 59 3.06 -12.47 3.32
CA PHE A 59 2.77 -12.59 4.75
C PHE A 59 1.73 -13.68 4.99
N ASP A 60 1.75 -14.26 6.18
CA ASP A 60 0.69 -15.19 6.56
C ASP A 60 -0.63 -14.44 6.75
N ALA A 61 -0.58 -13.25 7.33
CA ALA A 61 -1.73 -12.36 7.49
C ALA A 61 -1.30 -10.88 7.44
N LEU A 62 -2.19 -9.99 6.99
CA LEU A 62 -1.89 -8.55 6.84
C LEU A 62 -1.65 -7.85 8.19
N ASP A 63 -2.27 -8.33 9.27
CA ASP A 63 -2.06 -7.81 10.62
C ASP A 63 -0.62 -7.99 11.09
N GLU A 64 0.07 -9.05 10.67
CA GLU A 64 1.50 -9.26 10.94
C GLU A 64 2.36 -8.12 10.38
N LEU A 65 2.15 -7.72 9.12
CA LEU A 65 2.85 -6.58 8.50
C LEU A 65 2.57 -5.30 9.26
N ILE A 66 1.30 -5.07 9.59
CA ILE A 66 0.83 -3.86 10.26
C ILE A 66 1.44 -3.73 11.66
N LEU A 67 1.36 -4.81 12.45
CA LEU A 67 1.89 -4.83 13.82
C LEU A 67 3.40 -4.66 13.78
N PHE A 68 4.08 -5.41 12.91
CA PHE A 68 5.52 -5.27 12.74
C PHE A 68 5.92 -3.83 12.39
N ALA A 69 5.30 -3.22 11.39
CA ALA A 69 5.66 -1.87 10.98
C ALA A 69 5.33 -0.83 12.06
N SER A 70 4.15 -0.90 12.67
CA SER A 70 3.69 0.11 13.62
C SER A 70 4.35 0.02 15.00
N GLU A 71 4.80 -1.16 15.44
CA GLU A 71 5.47 -1.35 16.73
C GLU A 71 6.96 -1.03 16.66
N ASN A 72 7.59 -1.24 15.50
CA ASN A 72 9.05 -1.11 15.35
C ASN A 72 9.48 0.24 14.75
N PHE A 73 8.62 0.88 13.93
CA PHE A 73 8.97 2.11 13.21
C PHE A 73 8.02 3.25 13.59
N LEU A 74 8.22 3.79 14.80
CA LEU A 74 7.33 4.82 15.36
C LEU A 74 7.35 6.14 14.57
N GLU A 75 8.51 6.48 13.98
CA GLU A 75 8.72 7.69 13.17
C GLU A 75 8.40 7.46 11.68
N LEU A 76 7.65 6.40 11.33
CA LEU A 76 7.38 6.06 9.94
C LEU A 76 6.52 7.12 9.26
N GLU A 77 7.10 7.82 8.27
CA GLU A 77 6.45 8.86 7.48
C GLU A 77 5.90 8.34 6.14
N LYS A 78 6.56 7.31 5.57
CA LYS A 78 6.20 6.72 4.29
C LYS A 78 6.04 5.21 4.36
N LEU A 79 4.90 4.72 3.88
CA LEU A 79 4.62 3.30 3.70
C LEU A 79 4.29 3.01 2.23
N GLU A 80 5.03 2.09 1.64
CA GLU A 80 4.82 1.58 0.28
C GLU A 80 4.54 0.08 0.34
N VAL A 81 3.41 -0.35 -0.22
CA VAL A 81 3.03 -1.75 -0.31
C VAL A 81 2.69 -2.06 -1.77
N GLU A 82 3.51 -2.90 -2.39
CA GLU A 82 3.39 -3.31 -3.77
C GLU A 82 3.28 -4.83 -3.86
N ARG A 83 2.21 -5.34 -4.50
CA ARG A 83 1.97 -6.77 -4.73
C ARG A 83 2.11 -7.61 -3.45
N LEU A 84 1.26 -7.31 -2.48
CA LEU A 84 1.27 -7.99 -1.18
C LEU A 84 0.57 -9.34 -1.30
N GLY A 85 1.34 -10.43 -1.14
CA GLY A 85 0.79 -11.76 -1.01
C GLY A 85 0.32 -11.98 0.43
N VAL A 86 -0.95 -12.31 0.64
CA VAL A 86 -1.47 -12.68 1.96
C VAL A 86 -2.16 -14.03 1.85
N THR A 87 -1.76 -15.00 2.68
CA THR A 87 -2.30 -16.38 2.59
C THR A 87 -3.58 -16.58 3.39
N LYS A 88 -3.82 -15.79 4.44
CA LYS A 88 -5.05 -15.82 5.23
C LYS A 88 -5.80 -14.50 5.09
N ASP A 89 -7.12 -14.58 5.00
CA ASP A 89 -7.97 -13.39 4.97
C ASP A 89 -7.69 -12.50 6.18
N PHE A 90 -7.75 -11.19 5.95
CA PHE A 90 -7.63 -10.20 7.01
C PHE A 90 -8.75 -10.39 8.02
N ARG A 91 -8.42 -10.96 9.18
CA ARG A 91 -9.36 -11.11 10.28
C ARG A 91 -9.33 -9.82 11.09
N ILE A 92 -10.35 -8.98 10.93
CA ILE A 92 -10.67 -7.95 11.92
C ILE A 92 -11.26 -8.69 13.13
N GLY A 93 -10.40 -9.38 13.88
CA GLY A 93 -10.74 -10.07 15.11
C GLY A 93 -10.29 -9.26 16.34
N PRO A 94 -10.69 -9.69 17.54
CA PRO A 94 -10.21 -9.13 18.81
C PRO A 94 -8.69 -9.24 19.03
N SER A 95 -7.93 -9.77 18.06
CA SER A 95 -6.48 -9.96 18.08
C SER A 95 -5.68 -8.73 17.69
N LEU A 96 -6.28 -7.72 17.05
CA LEU A 96 -5.64 -6.40 16.91
C LEU A 96 -5.86 -5.65 18.22
N PRO A 97 -4.80 -5.39 19.02
CA PRO A 97 -4.95 -4.62 20.24
C PRO A 97 -5.66 -3.31 19.93
N ALA A 98 -6.64 -2.96 20.76
CA ALA A 98 -7.45 -1.76 20.66
C ALA A 98 -6.60 -0.56 20.22
N GLN A 99 -7.14 0.22 19.27
CA GLN A 99 -6.58 1.43 18.67
C GLN A 99 -5.53 2.11 19.54
N ASP A 100 -4.25 1.77 19.33
CA ASP A 100 -3.17 2.57 19.88
C ASP A 100 -3.09 3.84 19.04
N PRO A 101 -3.44 5.02 19.60
CA PRO A 101 -3.45 6.27 18.86
C PRO A 101 -2.07 6.69 18.35
N LYS A 102 -1.00 6.04 18.83
CA LYS A 102 0.38 6.29 18.39
C LYS A 102 0.76 5.52 17.13
N ARG A 103 0.01 4.47 16.75
CA ARG A 103 0.32 3.68 15.56
C ARG A 103 0.27 4.56 14.31
N PHE A 104 1.38 4.58 13.58
CA PHE A 104 1.52 5.39 12.36
C PHE A 104 1.19 6.88 12.54
N ALA A 105 1.40 7.44 13.74
CA ALA A 105 1.09 8.85 14.03
C ALA A 105 1.81 9.83 13.09
N HIS A 106 2.98 9.45 12.58
CA HIS A 106 3.81 10.24 11.67
C HIS A 106 3.57 9.91 10.19
N LEU A 107 2.75 8.92 9.87
CA LEU A 107 2.56 8.49 8.50
C LEU A 107 1.80 9.55 7.70
N ARG A 108 2.41 10.02 6.61
CA ARG A 108 1.84 11.03 5.70
C ARG A 108 1.79 10.57 4.26
N ASN A 109 2.67 9.65 3.88
CA ASN A 109 2.83 9.19 2.51
C ASN A 109 2.47 7.72 2.41
N LEU A 110 1.41 7.42 1.65
CA LEU A 110 0.93 6.07 1.45
C LEU A 110 0.94 5.72 -0.03
N LYS A 111 1.71 4.70 -0.40
CA LYS A 111 1.71 4.13 -1.75
C LYS A 111 1.21 2.71 -1.71
N LEU A 112 0.12 2.43 -2.41
CA LEU A 112 -0.52 1.12 -2.41
C LEU A 112 -0.72 0.62 -3.83
N TYR A 113 -0.33 -0.62 -4.05
CA TYR A 113 -0.86 -1.41 -5.12
C TYR A 113 -2.19 -2.01 -4.64
N ALA A 114 -3.30 -1.44 -5.10
CA ALA A 114 -4.65 -1.75 -4.65
C ALA A 114 -5.15 -3.09 -5.22
N GLU A 115 -4.79 -4.14 -4.50
CA GLU A 115 -5.37 -5.48 -4.56
C GLU A 115 -6.32 -5.71 -3.37
N PRO A 116 -7.25 -6.69 -3.45
CA PRO A 116 -8.12 -7.06 -2.34
C PRO A 116 -7.38 -7.31 -1.02
N SER A 117 -6.17 -7.87 -1.08
CA SER A 117 -5.31 -8.12 0.09
C SER A 117 -4.81 -6.84 0.77
N ALA A 118 -4.62 -5.75 0.01
CA ALA A 118 -4.16 -4.46 0.52
C ALA A 118 -5.30 -3.47 0.80
N ALA A 119 -6.53 -3.79 0.38
CA ALA A 119 -7.72 -2.96 0.62
C ALA A 119 -7.90 -2.52 2.08
N PRO A 120 -7.64 -3.37 3.10
CA PRO A 120 -7.80 -2.94 4.49
C PRO A 120 -6.88 -1.80 4.90
N LEU A 121 -5.77 -1.54 4.20
CA LEU A 121 -4.92 -0.37 4.47
C LEU A 121 -5.59 0.96 4.10
N LEU A 122 -6.67 0.93 3.31
CA LEU A 122 -7.46 2.09 2.93
C LEU A 122 -8.70 2.29 3.83
N THR A 123 -9.13 1.28 4.59
CA THR A 123 -10.39 1.32 5.36
C THR A 123 -10.24 1.01 6.84
N SER A 124 -9.15 0.40 7.25
CA SER A 124 -8.94 0.04 8.65
C SER A 124 -8.61 1.29 9.48
N ASN A 125 -9.13 1.32 10.69
CA ASN A 125 -8.74 2.31 11.72
C ASN A 125 -7.28 2.12 12.21
N ILE A 126 -6.49 1.31 11.52
CA ILE A 126 -5.10 1.00 11.86
C ILE A 126 -4.19 2.06 11.25
N VAL A 127 -4.40 2.35 9.97
CA VAL A 127 -3.72 3.44 9.29
C VAL A 127 -4.56 4.70 9.53
N PRO A 128 -4.01 5.77 10.12
CA PRO A 128 -4.74 7.02 10.31
C PRO A 128 -4.88 7.72 8.96
N ILE A 129 -5.76 7.21 8.09
CA ILE A 129 -5.95 7.66 6.71
C ILE A 129 -6.25 9.17 6.65
N GLN A 130 -6.93 9.72 7.65
CA GLN A 130 -7.19 11.15 7.79
C GLN A 130 -5.94 12.04 7.93
N MET A 131 -4.77 11.47 8.21
CA MET A 131 -3.49 12.18 8.29
C MET A 131 -2.66 12.08 7.01
N ILE A 132 -3.10 11.29 6.03
CA ILE A 132 -2.35 11.07 4.79
C ILE A 132 -2.43 12.32 3.91
N THR A 133 -1.26 12.86 3.55
CA THR A 133 -1.14 14.04 2.69
C THR A 133 -0.74 13.68 1.26
N THR A 134 -0.08 12.54 1.08
CA THR A 134 0.27 12.00 -0.25
C THR A 134 -0.25 10.58 -0.38
N LEU A 135 -1.14 10.36 -1.34
CA LEU A 135 -1.68 9.06 -1.66
C LEU A 135 -1.33 8.68 -3.10
N HIS A 136 -0.62 7.56 -3.28
CA HIS A 136 -0.43 6.93 -4.58
C HIS A 136 -1.11 5.58 -4.58
N VAL A 137 -2.11 5.38 -5.44
CA VAL A 137 -2.79 4.08 -5.58
C VAL A 137 -2.69 3.58 -7.02
N GLU A 138 -2.17 2.36 -7.20
CA GLU A 138 -2.31 1.62 -8.45
C GLU A 138 -3.50 0.66 -8.34
N VAL A 139 -4.60 0.96 -9.04
CA VAL A 139 -5.85 0.16 -9.01
C VAL A 139 -5.86 -0.82 -10.17
N ARG A 140 -5.86 -2.13 -9.85
CA ARG A 140 -5.98 -3.20 -10.85
C ARG A 140 -7.28 -3.99 -10.80
N HIS A 141 -7.99 -3.94 -9.66
CA HIS A 141 -9.24 -4.65 -9.45
C HIS A 141 -10.40 -3.68 -9.18
N LEU A 142 -11.50 -3.85 -9.91
CA LEU A 142 -12.71 -3.01 -9.77
C LEU A 142 -13.33 -3.09 -8.37
N SER A 143 -13.14 -4.20 -7.66
CA SER A 143 -13.66 -4.38 -6.29
C SER A 143 -13.10 -3.37 -5.29
N ILE A 144 -11.96 -2.74 -5.57
CA ILE A 144 -11.31 -1.76 -4.68
C ILE A 144 -11.90 -0.36 -4.86
N TRP A 145 -12.70 -0.11 -5.90
CA TRP A 145 -13.17 1.25 -6.19
C TRP A 145 -14.03 1.86 -5.08
N SER A 146 -14.96 1.09 -4.52
CA SER A 146 -15.81 1.58 -3.42
C SER A 146 -14.98 1.87 -2.17
N THR A 147 -14.04 0.99 -1.83
CA THR A 147 -13.06 1.15 -0.75
C THR A 147 -12.22 2.42 -0.94
N LEU A 148 -11.65 2.61 -2.13
CA LEU A 148 -10.85 3.79 -2.45
C LEU A 148 -11.70 5.07 -2.42
N GLY A 149 -12.92 5.05 -2.95
CA GLY A 149 -13.82 6.20 -2.91
C GLY A 149 -14.16 6.62 -1.47
N SER A 150 -14.44 5.66 -0.60
CA SER A 150 -14.66 5.91 0.84
C SER A 150 -13.39 6.46 1.50
N ALA A 151 -12.22 5.88 1.23
CA ALA A 151 -10.95 6.34 1.76
C ALA A 151 -10.66 7.79 1.34
N LEU A 152 -10.82 8.12 0.05
CA LEU A 152 -10.62 9.48 -0.46
C LEU A 152 -11.56 10.49 0.20
N LYS A 153 -12.81 10.13 0.48
CA LYS A 153 -13.74 10.98 1.23
C LYS A 153 -13.27 11.23 2.67
N THR A 154 -12.66 10.22 3.31
CA THR A 154 -12.12 10.35 4.66
C THR A 154 -10.81 11.13 4.71
N ILE A 155 -9.91 10.92 3.75
CA ILE A 155 -8.63 11.65 3.65
C ILE A 155 -8.90 13.11 3.29
N GLY A 156 -9.85 13.33 2.35
CA GLY A 156 -10.51 14.59 2.04
C GLY A 156 -9.61 15.82 2.11
N SER A 157 -9.69 16.52 3.24
CA SER A 157 -9.05 17.82 3.47
C SER A 157 -7.54 17.76 3.75
N ALA A 158 -6.99 16.60 4.11
CA ALA A 158 -5.56 16.46 4.39
C ALA A 158 -4.73 16.21 3.12
N LEU A 159 -5.37 15.75 2.03
CA LEU A 159 -4.68 15.31 0.84
C LEU A 159 -4.13 16.48 0.03
N THR A 160 -2.81 16.52 -0.12
CA THR A 160 -2.09 17.52 -0.92
C THR A 160 -1.69 16.98 -2.30
N SER A 161 -1.45 15.67 -2.39
CA SER A 161 -1.04 14.99 -3.62
C SER A 161 -1.77 13.66 -3.76
N LEU A 162 -2.41 13.47 -4.92
CA LEU A 162 -3.07 12.23 -5.29
C LEU A 162 -2.54 11.75 -6.64
N ARG A 163 -2.03 10.52 -6.67
CA ARG A 163 -1.71 9.79 -7.89
C ARG A 163 -2.56 8.54 -7.98
N LEU A 164 -3.34 8.44 -9.04
CA LEU A 164 -4.14 7.26 -9.35
C LEU A 164 -3.67 6.63 -10.66
N ASP A 165 -3.12 5.43 -10.57
CA ASP A 165 -2.73 4.62 -11.70
C ASP A 165 -3.75 3.49 -11.90
N ILE A 166 -4.65 3.64 -12.87
CA ILE A 166 -5.70 2.65 -13.10
C ILE A 166 -5.29 1.75 -14.26
N ARG A 167 -5.16 0.45 -13.98
CA ARG A 167 -4.83 -0.60 -14.96
C ARG A 167 -5.81 -1.74 -14.85
N MET A 168 -6.91 -1.65 -15.59
CA MET A 168 -7.91 -2.72 -15.62
C MET A 168 -7.51 -3.75 -16.68
N ASN A 169 -7.29 -4.99 -16.26
CA ASN A 169 -7.32 -6.13 -17.18
C ASN A 169 -8.79 -6.44 -17.45
N VAL A 170 -9.33 -5.91 -18.55
CA VAL A 170 -10.69 -6.24 -18.98
C VAL A 170 -10.63 -7.61 -19.65
N THR A 171 -11.03 -8.64 -18.93
CA THR A 171 -11.39 -9.92 -19.55
C THR A 171 -12.64 -9.69 -20.41
N ILE A 172 -12.62 -10.14 -21.67
CA ILE A 172 -13.64 -9.86 -22.70
C ILE A 172 -15.07 -10.25 -22.25
N ASN A 173 -15.20 -11.12 -21.25
CA ASN A 173 -16.48 -11.52 -20.67
C ASN A 173 -17.16 -10.43 -19.80
N ASP A 174 -16.44 -9.37 -19.38
CA ASP A 174 -16.97 -8.27 -18.54
C ASP A 174 -17.51 -7.06 -19.35
N LEU A 175 -17.51 -7.15 -20.69
CA LEU A 175 -17.80 -6.01 -21.58
C LEU A 175 -19.26 -5.53 -21.58
N SER A 176 -20.20 -6.27 -20.98
CA SER A 176 -21.57 -5.81 -20.75
C SER A 176 -21.65 -4.67 -19.72
N TYR A 177 -20.60 -4.45 -18.92
CA TYR A 177 -20.51 -3.36 -17.92
C TYR A 177 -19.63 -2.16 -18.34
N GLY A 178 -18.90 -2.25 -19.47
CA GLY A 178 -17.84 -1.31 -19.84
C GLY A 178 -18.28 0.10 -20.27
N VAL A 179 -19.55 0.30 -20.63
CA VAL A 179 -20.07 1.61 -21.05
C VAL A 179 -20.52 2.46 -19.85
N TRP A 180 -20.92 1.83 -18.74
CA TRP A 180 -21.37 2.52 -17.54
C TRP A 180 -20.22 3.01 -16.65
N THR A 181 -19.12 2.25 -16.60
CA THR A 181 -17.97 2.57 -15.74
C THR A 181 -17.21 3.81 -16.21
N ASN A 182 -17.06 4.01 -17.52
CA ASN A 182 -16.41 5.21 -18.07
C ASN A 182 -17.17 6.50 -17.73
N THR A 183 -18.49 6.48 -17.87
CA THR A 183 -19.34 7.63 -17.58
C THR A 183 -19.43 7.91 -16.07
N TRP A 184 -19.43 6.87 -15.23
CA TRP A 184 -19.50 7.03 -13.77
C TRP A 184 -18.18 7.50 -13.15
N ILE A 185 -17.03 6.96 -13.59
CA ILE A 185 -15.70 7.39 -13.15
C ILE A 185 -15.51 8.86 -13.49
N GLN A 186 -15.85 9.27 -14.72
CA GLN A 186 -15.73 10.65 -15.14
C GLN A 186 -16.67 11.57 -14.34
N LYS A 187 -17.93 11.18 -14.15
CA LYS A 187 -18.95 12.01 -13.49
C LYS A 187 -18.76 12.20 -11.98
N ASN A 188 -18.25 11.20 -11.25
CA ASN A 188 -18.02 11.32 -9.79
C ASN A 188 -16.66 11.97 -9.47
N ILE A 189 -15.69 11.86 -10.37
CA ILE A 189 -14.41 12.57 -10.23
C ILE A 189 -14.62 14.06 -10.53
N GLU A 190 -15.38 14.39 -11.58
CA GLU A 190 -15.71 15.79 -11.94
C GLU A 190 -16.67 16.49 -10.95
N SER A 191 -17.56 15.76 -10.26
CA SER A 191 -18.52 16.38 -9.33
C SER A 191 -17.92 16.77 -7.98
N ASP A 192 -16.90 16.05 -7.52
CA ASP A 192 -16.42 16.14 -6.14
C ASP A 192 -15.06 16.87 -6.01
N PHE A 193 -14.31 17.04 -7.11
CA PHE A 193 -12.98 17.65 -7.10
C PHE A 193 -12.80 18.61 -8.29
N ASN A 194 -12.77 19.92 -8.04
CA ASN A 194 -12.76 20.96 -9.09
C ASN A 194 -11.39 21.19 -9.78
N ILE A 195 -10.44 20.26 -9.74
CA ILE A 195 -9.09 20.47 -10.29
C ILE A 195 -8.56 19.16 -10.92
N PHE A 196 -8.67 19.00 -12.24
CA PHE A 196 -7.98 17.92 -12.96
C PHE A 196 -7.33 18.43 -14.25
N ARG A 197 -6.04 18.08 -14.46
CA ARG A 197 -5.40 18.12 -15.77
C ARG A 197 -5.34 16.70 -16.34
N TYR A 198 -5.99 16.51 -17.47
CA TYR A 198 -6.02 15.26 -18.22
C TYR A 198 -4.79 15.14 -19.14
N ARG A 199 -4.09 13.99 -19.12
CA ARG A 199 -3.18 13.57 -20.21
C ARG A 199 -3.54 12.16 -20.66
N GLY A 200 -4.41 12.05 -21.65
CA GLY A 200 -4.67 10.80 -22.36
C GLY A 200 -3.78 10.66 -23.60
N CYS A 201 -3.19 9.49 -23.81
CA CYS A 201 -2.64 9.09 -25.10
C CYS A 201 -3.57 8.07 -25.76
N ARG A 202 -3.85 8.22 -27.07
CA ARG A 202 -4.69 7.31 -27.86
C ARG A 202 -3.89 6.09 -28.35
N PHE A 203 -4.58 4.95 -28.40
CA PHE A 203 -4.11 3.64 -28.89
C PHE A 203 -4.15 3.55 -30.43
N PRO A 204 -3.33 2.67 -31.02
CA PRO A 204 -3.94 1.47 -31.58
C PRO A 204 -3.20 0.17 -31.21
N ASN A 205 -4.01 -0.88 -30.99
CA ASN A 205 -3.71 -2.31 -30.90
C ASN A 205 -3.26 -2.90 -29.54
N ILE A 206 -4.24 -3.57 -28.89
CA ILE A 206 -4.21 -4.54 -27.76
C ILE A 206 -4.28 -3.93 -26.33
N PRO A 207 -5.19 -4.40 -25.44
CA PRO A 207 -5.80 -3.56 -24.42
C PRO A 207 -5.15 -3.73 -23.04
N VAL A 208 -4.35 -2.75 -22.65
CA VAL A 208 -4.30 -2.30 -21.25
C VAL A 208 -4.53 -0.80 -21.31
N GLN A 209 -5.73 -0.35 -20.91
CA GLN A 209 -5.97 1.07 -20.74
C GLN A 209 -5.19 1.55 -19.52
N LYS A 210 -3.94 1.98 -19.71
CA LYS A 210 -3.20 2.73 -18.70
C LYS A 210 -3.80 4.15 -18.66
N ARG A 211 -4.44 4.50 -17.55
CA ARG A 211 -4.86 5.88 -17.27
C ARG A 211 -4.11 6.37 -16.04
N GLU A 212 -3.43 7.50 -16.17
CA GLU A 212 -2.61 8.11 -15.13
C GLU A 212 -3.23 9.46 -14.80
N PHE A 213 -3.65 9.63 -13.55
CA PHE A 213 -4.23 10.86 -13.04
C PHE A 213 -3.29 11.43 -11.97
N GLU A 214 -2.84 12.67 -12.18
CA GLU A 214 -2.07 13.43 -11.22
C GLU A 214 -2.90 14.65 -10.79
N VAL A 215 -3.18 14.73 -9.50
CA VAL A 215 -3.87 15.88 -8.89
C VAL A 215 -2.96 16.48 -7.85
N THR A 216 -2.69 17.78 -8.02
CA THR A 216 -2.00 18.61 -7.05
C THR A 216 -3.02 19.58 -6.48
N ALA A 217 -3.21 19.57 -5.15
CA ALA A 217 -4.00 20.61 -4.50
C ALA A 217 -3.23 21.94 -4.59
N VAL A 218 -3.93 23.01 -5.00
CA VAL A 218 -3.39 24.38 -5.06
C VAL A 218 -3.69 25.10 -3.76
#